data_AF-A0A371IJL9-F1
#
_entry.id   AF-A0A371IJL9-F1
#
_cell.length_a   1.000
_cell.length_b   1.000
_cell.length_c   1.000
_cell.angle_alpha   90.00
_cell.angle_beta   90.00
_cell.angle_gamma   90.00
#
_symmetry.space_group_name_H-M   'P 1'
#
loop_
_entity.id
_entity.type
_entity.pdbx_description
1 polymer ?
#
loop_
_entity_poly.entity_id
_entity_poly.type
_entity_poly.pdbx_seq_one_letter_code
_entity_poly.pdbx_strand_id
1 'polypeptide(L)'
;MNKTRKLTLVSMLIAISIIIYKVEFALPSLDFIAPGVKLGLSNVITLACLYIFGAYTAFVVLVIRVFISSLFFGGISAMLYSLVGSLSSLAVMLALKKINLKSISILGISMAGSFFFNIGQLIVAAFIIQNNKIFYYLPYVSIMSMLTGIFVGLTAIFFIDRLQDIMKYQNMY
;
A
#
# COMPACT_ATOMS: atom_id res chain seq x y z
N MET A 1 -16.40 13.79 -14.24
CA MET A 1 -17.03 12.63 -13.54
C MET A 1 -17.93 13.15 -12.42
N ASN A 2 -19.17 12.64 -12.32
CA ASN A 2 -20.13 13.09 -11.33
C ASN A 2 -19.72 12.66 -9.89
N LYS A 3 -20.12 13.42 -8.85
CA LYS A 3 -19.69 13.20 -7.46
C LYS A 3 -20.07 11.80 -6.95
N THR A 4 -21.30 11.36 -7.21
CA THR A 4 -21.82 10.04 -6.85
C THR A 4 -21.02 8.91 -7.48
N ARG A 5 -20.63 9.08 -8.75
CA ARG A 5 -19.85 8.08 -9.49
C ARG A 5 -18.41 7.97 -8.99
N LYS A 6 -17.80 9.10 -8.58
CA LYS A 6 -16.49 9.05 -7.92
C LYS A 6 -16.58 8.28 -6.61
N LEU A 7 -17.61 8.54 -5.81
CA LEU A 7 -17.81 7.87 -4.54
C LEU A 7 -17.98 6.36 -4.71
N THR A 8 -18.80 5.91 -5.67
CA THR A 8 -19.01 4.47 -5.91
C THR A 8 -17.72 3.79 -6.37
N LEU A 9 -16.97 4.39 -7.31
CA LEU A 9 -15.69 3.83 -7.75
C LEU A 9 -14.67 3.73 -6.62
N VAL A 10 -14.52 4.79 -5.81
CA VAL A 10 -13.61 4.78 -4.66
C VAL A 10 -14.03 3.70 -3.65
N SER A 11 -15.33 3.52 -3.41
CA SER A 11 -15.85 2.48 -2.52
C SER A 11 -15.54 1.07 -3.05
N MET A 12 -15.68 0.83 -4.36
CA MET A 12 -15.31 -0.44 -4.98
C MET A 12 -13.80 -0.70 -4.86
N LEU A 13 -12.96 0.32 -5.03
CA LEU A 13 -11.52 0.20 -4.87
C LEU A 13 -11.14 -0.15 -3.42
N ILE A 14 -11.80 0.47 -2.44
CA ILE A 14 -11.63 0.10 -1.02
C ILE A 14 -11.97 -1.37 -0.80
N ALA A 15 -13.11 -1.84 -1.33
CA ALA A 15 -13.51 -3.24 -1.22
C ALA A 15 -12.47 -4.19 -1.84
N ILE A 16 -11.98 -3.89 -3.04
CA ILE A 16 -10.90 -4.65 -3.70
C ILE A 16 -9.64 -4.67 -2.82
N SER A 17 -9.28 -3.52 -2.24
CA SER A 17 -8.09 -3.43 -1.39
C SER A 17 -8.21 -4.26 -0.10
N ILE A 18 -9.41 -4.34 0.47
CA ILE A 18 -9.70 -5.22 1.62
C ILE A 18 -9.62 -6.70 1.22
N ILE A 19 -10.10 -7.07 0.03
CA ILE A 19 -9.98 -8.44 -0.48
C ILE A 19 -8.51 -8.81 -0.67
N ILE A 20 -7.71 -7.92 -1.27
CA ILE A 20 -6.26 -8.14 -1.43
C ILE A 20 -5.60 -8.29 -0.06
N TYR A 21 -5.96 -7.47 0.93
CA TYR A 21 -5.44 -7.60 2.29
C TYR A 21 -5.83 -8.95 2.93
N LYS A 22 -7.05 -9.45 2.69
CA LYS A 22 -7.48 -10.77 3.17
C LYS A 22 -6.68 -11.89 2.51
N VAL A 23 -6.44 -11.81 1.20
CA VAL A 23 -5.58 -12.76 0.49
C VAL A 23 -4.16 -12.73 1.05
N GLU A 24 -3.61 -11.54 1.27
CA GLU A 24 -2.31 -11.34 1.91
C GLU A 24 -2.26 -11.93 3.32
N PHE A 25 -3.35 -11.85 4.08
CA PHE A 25 -3.46 -12.45 5.41
C PHE A 25 -3.55 -13.99 5.37
N ALA A 26 -4.04 -14.57 4.27
CA ALA A 26 -4.12 -16.01 4.08
C ALA A 26 -2.79 -16.63 3.59
N LEU A 27 -1.88 -15.80 3.07
CA LEU A 27 -0.53 -16.25 2.73
C LEU A 27 0.25 -16.59 4.01
N PRO A 28 1.22 -17.53 3.95
CA PRO A 28 2.09 -17.80 5.09
C PRO A 28 2.72 -16.51 5.58
N SER A 29 2.55 -16.20 6.87
CA SER A 29 3.14 -15.01 7.45
C SER A 29 4.66 -15.08 7.29
N LEU A 30 5.28 -13.95 6.94
CA LEU A 30 6.73 -13.82 6.80
C LEU A 30 7.43 -13.77 8.17
N ASP A 31 6.90 -14.49 9.17
CA ASP A 31 7.43 -14.50 10.54
C ASP A 31 8.85 -15.06 10.60
N PHE A 32 9.26 -15.84 9.58
CA PHE A 32 10.64 -16.29 9.41
C PHE A 32 11.61 -15.15 9.05
N ILE A 33 11.12 -14.03 8.52
CA ILE A 33 11.91 -12.84 8.17
C ILE A 33 11.82 -11.80 9.27
N ALA A 34 10.62 -11.49 9.75
CA ALA A 34 10.40 -10.60 10.88
C ALA A 34 8.97 -10.75 11.41
N PRO A 35 8.77 -10.80 12.73
CA PRO A 35 7.47 -11.01 13.32
C PRO A 35 6.50 -9.88 12.94
N GLY A 36 5.34 -10.26 12.38
CA GLY A 36 4.27 -9.32 12.05
C GLY A 36 4.49 -8.48 10.78
N VAL A 37 5.58 -8.71 10.04
CA VAL A 37 5.83 -8.03 8.76
C VAL A 37 4.99 -8.67 7.65
N LYS A 38 4.40 -7.80 6.81
CA LYS A 38 3.56 -8.21 5.68
C LYS A 38 4.16 -7.74 4.36
N LEU A 39 3.68 -8.28 3.24
CA LEU A 39 4.19 -7.99 1.90
C LEU A 39 3.82 -6.56 1.42
N GLY A 40 2.75 -5.98 1.95
CA GLY A 40 2.19 -4.72 1.50
C GLY A 40 1.38 -4.82 0.20
N LEU A 41 0.91 -6.01 -0.19
CA LEU A 41 0.19 -6.22 -1.46
C LEU A 41 -1.05 -5.33 -1.58
N SER A 42 -1.75 -5.10 -0.47
CA SER A 42 -2.91 -4.21 -0.43
C SER A 42 -2.60 -2.75 -0.83
N ASN A 43 -1.33 -2.32 -0.86
CA ASN A 43 -0.93 -0.97 -1.30
C ASN A 43 -0.99 -0.76 -2.81
N VAL A 44 -1.19 -1.81 -3.64
CA VAL A 44 -1.45 -1.67 -5.08
C VAL A 44 -2.56 -0.66 -5.34
N ILE A 45 -3.67 -0.75 -4.60
CA ILE A 45 -4.82 0.13 -4.77
C ILE A 45 -4.52 1.55 -4.28
N THR A 46 -3.75 1.70 -3.20
CA THR A 46 -3.33 3.01 -2.70
C THR A 46 -2.46 3.73 -3.73
N LEU A 47 -1.50 3.03 -4.34
CA LEU A 47 -0.66 3.53 -5.41
C LEU A 47 -1.51 3.89 -6.64
N ALA A 48 -2.41 3.01 -7.07
CA ALA A 48 -3.33 3.31 -8.18
C ALA A 48 -4.19 4.55 -7.92
N CYS A 49 -4.77 4.68 -6.73
CA CYS A 49 -5.55 5.85 -6.34
C CYS A 49 -4.71 7.14 -6.33
N LEU A 50 -3.45 7.04 -5.91
CA LEU A 50 -2.53 8.18 -5.90
C LEU A 50 -2.26 8.71 -7.31
N TYR A 51 -2.19 7.82 -8.30
CA TYR A 51 -1.97 8.20 -9.70
C TYR A 51 -3.25 8.66 -10.40
N ILE A 52 -4.40 8.04 -10.10
CA ILE A 52 -5.65 8.32 -10.79
C ILE A 52 -6.43 9.49 -10.18
N PHE A 53 -6.57 9.50 -8.85
CA PHE A 53 -7.45 10.44 -8.13
C PHE A 53 -6.70 11.42 -7.23
N GLY A 54 -5.39 11.27 -7.08
CA GLY A 54 -4.52 12.14 -6.30
C GLY A 54 -4.39 11.76 -4.82
N ALA A 55 -3.58 12.56 -4.10
CA ALA A 55 -3.13 12.30 -2.73
C ALA A 55 -4.26 12.11 -1.73
N TYR A 56 -5.26 13.00 -1.76
CA TYR A 56 -6.37 12.97 -0.81
C TYR A 56 -7.17 11.67 -0.90
N THR A 57 -7.50 11.24 -2.13
CA THR A 57 -8.27 10.01 -2.35
C THR A 57 -7.47 8.78 -1.93
N ALA A 58 -6.16 8.75 -2.23
CA ALA A 58 -5.29 7.66 -1.81
C ALA A 58 -5.19 7.54 -0.28
N PHE A 59 -5.09 8.66 0.43
CA PHE A 59 -5.09 8.70 1.89
C PHE A 59 -6.39 8.16 2.48
N VAL A 60 -7.54 8.62 1.96
CA VAL A 60 -8.86 8.14 2.41
C VAL A 60 -9.01 6.64 2.20
N VAL A 61 -8.64 6.13 1.02
CA VAL A 61 -8.71 4.70 0.70
C VAL A 61 -7.84 3.88 1.65
N LEU A 62 -6.61 4.34 1.90
CA LEU A 62 -5.68 3.71 2.83
C LEU A 62 -6.25 3.63 4.25
N VAL A 63 -6.73 4.76 4.79
CA VAL A 63 -7.22 4.82 6.18
C VAL A 63 -8.44 3.93 6.35
N ILE A 64 -9.43 4.05 5.46
CA ILE A 64 -10.65 3.24 5.52
C ILE A 64 -10.30 1.75 5.40
N ARG A 65 -9.45 1.38 4.42
CA ARG A 65 -9.02 0.00 4.24
C ARG A 65 -8.36 -0.55 5.50
N VAL A 66 -7.39 0.17 6.09
CA VAL A 66 -6.67 -0.29 7.30
C VAL A 66 -7.63 -0.48 8.47
N PHE A 67 -8.55 0.46 8.67
CA PHE A 67 -9.52 0.38 9.75
C PHE A 67 -10.46 -0.83 9.58
N ILE A 68 -11.05 -0.97 8.39
CA ILE A 68 -11.95 -2.08 8.10
C ILE A 68 -11.21 -3.43 8.15
N SER A 69 -10.05 -3.53 7.50
CA SER A 69 -9.33 -4.80 7.39
C SER A 69 -8.77 -5.28 8.72
N SER A 70 -8.35 -4.38 9.60
CA SER A 70 -7.89 -4.74 10.94
C SER A 70 -9.04 -5.18 11.84
N LEU A 71 -10.21 -4.54 11.76
CA LEU A 71 -11.42 -4.94 12.49
C LEU A 71 -11.85 -6.36 12.15
N PHE A 72 -11.79 -6.76 10.88
CA PHE A 72 -12.24 -8.08 10.45
C PHE A 72 -11.18 -9.18 10.60
N PHE A 73 -9.89 -8.88 10.43
CA PHE A 73 -8.88 -9.94 10.23
C PHE A 73 -7.66 -9.89 11.16
N GLY A 74 -7.33 -8.77 11.80
CA GLY A 74 -5.99 -8.62 12.40
C GLY A 74 -5.91 -8.02 13.81
N GLY A 75 -6.97 -7.42 14.32
CA GLY A 75 -6.97 -6.74 15.61
C GLY A 75 -6.07 -5.49 15.66
N ILE A 76 -5.86 -4.99 16.88
CA ILE A 76 -5.21 -3.70 17.14
C ILE A 76 -3.74 -3.69 16.71
N SER A 77 -2.98 -4.76 16.99
CA SER A 77 -1.57 -4.83 16.61
C SER A 77 -1.42 -4.76 15.09
N ALA A 78 -2.18 -5.57 14.34
CA ALA A 78 -2.14 -5.53 12.88
C ALA A 78 -2.60 -4.17 12.31
N MET A 79 -3.54 -3.49 12.99
CA MET A 79 -3.93 -2.12 12.65
C MET A 79 -2.73 -1.18 12.74
N LEU A 80 -1.98 -1.21 13.85
CA LEU A 80 -0.82 -0.33 14.06
C LEU A 80 0.27 -0.59 13.03
N TYR A 81 0.63 -1.86 12.80
CA TYR A 81 1.58 -2.25 11.75
C TYR A 81 1.16 -1.71 10.39
N SER A 82 -0.09 -1.98 9.98
CA SER A 82 -0.58 -1.58 8.67
C SER A 82 -0.72 -0.06 8.55
N LEU A 83 -1.17 0.64 9.59
CA LEU A 83 -1.35 2.09 9.58
C LEU A 83 -0.02 2.80 9.42
N VAL A 84 0.94 2.54 10.31
CA VAL A 84 2.24 3.22 10.30
C VAL A 84 3.01 2.89 9.02
N GLY A 85 3.04 1.61 8.61
CA GLY A 85 3.65 1.21 7.35
C GLY A 85 2.98 1.85 6.14
N SER A 86 1.65 1.89 6.08
CA SER A 86 0.97 2.49 4.92
C SER A 86 1.17 3.99 4.85
N LEU A 87 1.19 4.68 5.99
CA LEU A 87 1.41 6.12 6.05
C LEU A 87 2.85 6.49 5.66
N SER A 88 3.86 5.74 6.15
CA SER A 88 5.25 5.95 5.74
C SER A 88 5.42 5.72 4.24
N SER A 89 4.80 4.66 3.71
CA SER A 89 4.76 4.37 2.27
C SER A 89 4.14 5.52 1.48
N LEU A 90 2.95 5.98 1.86
CA LEU A 90 2.24 7.08 1.19
C LEU A 90 3.05 8.38 1.22
N ALA A 91 3.67 8.71 2.35
CA ALA A 91 4.48 9.91 2.51
C ALA A 91 5.66 9.93 1.53
N VAL A 92 6.37 8.80 1.39
CA VAL A 92 7.51 8.70 0.46
C VAL A 92 7.05 8.71 -0.99
N MET A 93 5.97 8.00 -1.32
CA MET A 93 5.39 8.05 -2.67
C MET A 93 4.98 9.47 -3.06
N LEU A 94 4.40 10.24 -2.14
CA LEU A 94 4.04 11.63 -2.35
C LEU A 94 5.26 12.54 -2.52
N ALA A 95 6.29 12.34 -1.69
CA ALA A 95 7.54 13.10 -1.79
C ALA A 95 8.21 12.87 -3.15
N LEU A 96 8.37 11.61 -3.56
CA LEU A 96 8.97 11.26 -4.85
C LEU A 96 8.15 11.79 -6.04
N LYS A 97 6.81 11.74 -5.95
CA LYS A 97 5.95 12.30 -6.99
C LYS A 97 6.08 13.82 -7.10
N LYS A 98 6.27 14.54 -5.99
CA LYS A 98 6.48 16.00 -5.99
C LYS A 98 7.83 16.42 -6.55
N ILE A 99 8.87 15.62 -6.31
CA ILE A 99 10.23 15.92 -6.78
C ILE A 99 10.29 15.91 -8.33
N ASN A 100 9.28 15.36 -9.01
CA ASN A 100 9.06 15.41 -10.46
C ASN A 100 10.34 15.16 -11.27
N LEU A 101 11.19 14.26 -10.76
CA LEU A 101 12.33 13.75 -11.48
C LEU A 101 11.75 13.04 -12.70
N LYS A 102 12.00 13.61 -13.89
CA LYS A 102 11.53 13.12 -15.20
C LYS A 102 11.82 11.63 -15.47
N SER A 103 12.62 10.98 -14.62
CA SER A 103 13.10 9.61 -14.76
C SER A 103 12.55 8.62 -13.73
N ILE A 104 11.75 9.05 -12.73
CA ILE A 104 11.24 8.10 -11.72
C ILE A 104 9.98 7.42 -12.26
N SER A 105 10.11 6.12 -12.55
CA SER A 105 9.00 5.28 -12.97
C SER A 105 8.04 4.98 -11.82
N ILE A 106 6.81 4.58 -12.16
CA ILE A 106 5.81 4.07 -11.19
C ILE A 106 6.41 2.91 -10.38
N LEU A 107 7.26 2.08 -11.01
CA LEU A 107 7.99 1.01 -10.34
C LEU A 107 8.93 1.54 -9.25
N GLY A 108 9.74 2.56 -9.55
CA GLY A 108 10.64 3.15 -8.55
C GLY A 108 9.90 3.73 -7.34
N ILE A 109 8.77 4.42 -7.59
CA ILE A 109 7.90 4.93 -6.52
C ILE A 109 7.30 3.79 -5.69
N SER A 110 6.87 2.71 -6.34
CA SER A 110 6.35 1.52 -5.66
C SER A 110 7.42 0.81 -4.81
N MET A 111 8.63 0.66 -5.35
CA MET A 111 9.76 0.05 -4.63
C MET A 111 10.14 0.86 -3.39
N ALA A 112 10.30 2.18 -3.53
CA ALA A 112 10.55 3.06 -2.40
C ALA A 112 9.40 3.02 -1.39
N GLY A 113 8.15 3.09 -1.86
CA GLY A 113 6.97 2.96 -1.02
C GLY A 113 6.95 1.64 -0.24
N SER A 114 7.31 0.53 -0.86
CA SER A 114 7.30 -0.80 -0.23
C SER A 114 8.44 -0.96 0.78
N PHE A 115 9.61 -0.41 0.49
CA PHE A 115 10.73 -0.35 1.44
C PHE A 115 10.35 0.43 2.71
N PHE A 116 9.79 1.64 2.56
CA PHE A 116 9.38 2.44 3.71
C PHE A 116 8.13 1.90 4.42
N PHE A 117 7.29 1.13 3.73
CA PHE A 117 6.17 0.40 4.33
C PHE A 117 6.67 -0.55 5.42
N ASN A 118 7.66 -1.37 5.09
CA ASN A 118 8.20 -2.34 6.02
C ASN A 118 9.08 -1.71 7.09
N ILE A 119 9.78 -0.60 6.80
CA ILE A 119 10.43 0.20 7.85
C ILE A 119 9.41 0.68 8.88
N GLY A 120 8.26 1.21 8.43
CA GLY A 120 7.19 1.64 9.32
C GLY A 120 6.67 0.49 10.19
N GLN A 121 6.53 -0.71 9.61
CA GLN A 121 6.15 -1.91 10.37
C GLN A 121 7.21 -2.30 11.41
N LEU A 122 8.50 -2.28 11.06
CA LEU A 122 9.59 -2.61 11.97
C LEU A 122 9.71 -1.61 13.13
N ILE A 123 9.42 -0.33 12.91
CA ILE A 123 9.36 0.67 13.99
C ILE A 123 8.26 0.31 15.00
N VAL A 124 7.07 -0.07 14.52
CA VAL A 124 5.98 -0.54 15.38
C VAL A 124 6.38 -1.85 16.08
N ALA A 125 7.04 -2.77 15.38
CA ALA A 125 7.54 -4.02 15.96
C ALA A 125 8.49 -3.77 17.13
N ALA A 126 9.46 -2.88 16.94
CA ALA A 126 10.44 -2.50 17.95
C ALA A 126 9.76 -1.91 19.19
N PHE A 127 8.71 -1.11 19.00
CA PHE A 127 7.94 -0.52 20.10
C PHE A 127 7.11 -1.55 20.88
N ILE A 128 6.42 -2.45 20.17
CA ILE A 128 5.55 -3.47 20.80
C ILE A 128 6.38 -4.54 21.51
N ILE A 129 7.45 -5.02 20.88
CA ILE A 129 8.31 -6.10 21.40
C ILE A 129 9.35 -5.54 22.39
N GLN A 130 9.52 -4.22 22.45
CA GLN A 130 10.51 -3.51 23.27
C GLN A 130 11.95 -4.03 23.03
N ASN A 131 12.25 -4.40 21.79
CA ASN A 131 13.55 -4.98 21.44
C ASN A 131 14.09 -4.40 20.13
N ASN A 132 15.12 -3.57 20.25
CA ASN A 132 15.76 -2.91 19.11
C ASN A 132 16.54 -3.89 18.21
N LYS A 133 16.78 -5.13 18.65
CA LYS A 133 17.43 -6.16 17.81
C LYS A 133 16.59 -6.53 16.58
N ILE A 134 15.31 -6.15 16.54
CA ILE A 134 14.44 -6.34 15.37
C ILE A 134 15.00 -5.62 14.12
N PHE A 135 15.76 -4.53 14.29
CA PHE A 135 16.40 -3.85 13.17
C PHE A 135 17.51 -4.68 12.49
N TYR A 136 18.00 -5.78 13.09
CA TYR A 136 18.89 -6.70 12.38
C TYR A 136 18.20 -7.43 11.22
N TYR A 137 16.87 -7.50 11.21
CA TYR A 137 16.10 -8.04 10.09
C TYR A 137 15.93 -7.03 8.95
N LEU A 138 16.23 -5.75 9.17
CA LEU A 138 16.11 -4.68 8.18
C LEU A 138 16.73 -5.02 6.81
N PRO A 139 17.99 -5.51 6.68
CA PRO A 139 18.55 -5.85 5.38
C PRO A 139 17.75 -6.94 4.64
N TYR A 140 17.32 -7.99 5.35
CA TYR A 140 16.53 -9.08 4.77
C TYR A 140 15.15 -8.61 4.33
N VAL A 141 14.46 -7.88 5.20
CA VAL A 141 13.15 -7.29 4.92
C VAL A 141 13.25 -6.31 3.76
N SER A 142 14.32 -5.52 3.67
CA SER A 142 14.53 -4.53 2.60
C SER A 142 14.61 -5.17 1.22
N ILE A 143 15.37 -6.25 1.07
CA ILE A 143 15.49 -6.99 -0.20
C ILE A 143 14.12 -7.53 -0.62
N MET A 144 13.39 -8.14 0.32
CA MET A 144 12.04 -8.66 0.05
C MET A 144 11.04 -7.55 -0.26
N SER A 145 11.18 -6.39 0.39
CA SER A 145 10.36 -5.20 0.13
C SER A 145 10.57 -4.65 -1.28
N MET A 146 11.79 -4.70 -1.80
CA MET A 146 12.07 -4.26 -3.16
C MET A 146 11.45 -5.22 -4.19
N LEU A 147 11.58 -6.54 -3.98
CA LEU A 147 10.97 -7.55 -4.86
C LEU A 147 9.44 -7.45 -4.89
N THR A 148 8.83 -7.36 -3.71
CA THR A 148 7.38 -7.14 -3.59
C THR A 148 6.97 -5.79 -4.14
N GLY A 149 7.77 -4.74 -3.96
CA GLY A 149 7.52 -3.43 -4.54
C GLY A 149 7.54 -3.39 -6.06
N ILE A 150 8.36 -4.21 -6.71
CA ILE A 150 8.31 -4.41 -8.17
C ILE A 150 6.97 -5.05 -8.56
N PHE A 151 6.57 -6.13 -7.88
CA PHE A 151 5.31 -6.82 -8.16
C PHE A 151 4.08 -5.92 -7.95
N VAL A 152 4.06 -5.17 -6.84
CA VAL A 152 3.02 -4.18 -6.53
C VAL A 152 2.99 -3.09 -7.59
N GLY A 153 4.16 -2.60 -8.03
CA GLY A 153 4.27 -1.55 -9.02
C GLY A 153 3.80 -1.99 -10.40
N LEU A 154 4.20 -3.18 -10.85
CA LEU A 154 3.74 -3.76 -12.12
C LEU A 154 2.22 -3.95 -12.11
N THR A 155 1.69 -4.54 -11.03
CA THR A 155 0.25 -4.75 -10.87
C THR A 155 -0.51 -3.41 -10.89
N ALA A 156 0.03 -2.39 -10.22
CA ALA A 156 -0.56 -1.06 -10.22
C ALA A 156 -0.56 -0.42 -11.62
N ILE A 157 0.51 -0.59 -12.41
CA ILE A 157 0.57 -0.08 -13.80
C ILE A 157 -0.56 -0.69 -14.64
N PHE A 158 -0.65 -2.02 -14.71
CA PHE A 158 -1.70 -2.69 -15.48
C PHE A 158 -3.10 -2.30 -14.99
N PHE A 159 -3.28 -2.16 -13.69
CA PHE A 159 -4.54 -1.75 -13.10
C PHE A 159 -4.91 -0.31 -13.46
N ILE A 160 -3.94 0.62 -13.41
CA ILE A 160 -4.14 2.02 -13.75
C ILE A 160 -4.53 2.16 -15.22
N ASP A 161 -3.78 1.51 -16.12
CA ASP A 161 -4.03 1.58 -17.57
C ASP A 161 -5.46 1.12 -17.89
N ARG A 162 -5.85 -0.04 -17.35
CA ARG A 162 -7.19 -0.60 -17.59
C ARG A 162 -8.29 0.26 -16.98
N LEU A 163 -8.07 0.80 -15.77
CA LEU A 163 -9.08 1.64 -15.11
C LEU A 163 -9.24 2.98 -15.84
N GLN A 164 -8.16 3.55 -16.38
CA GLN A 164 -8.22 4.76 -17.19
C GLN A 164 -9.00 4.54 -18.48
N ASP A 165 -8.84 3.41 -19.15
CA ASP A 165 -9.63 3.08 -20.35
C ASP A 165 -11.13 3.03 -20.04
N ILE A 166 -11.50 2.37 -18.94
CA ILE A 166 -12.91 2.29 -18.49
C ILE A 166 -13.46 3.69 -18.19
N MET A 167 -12.70 4.53 -17.49
CA MET A 167 -13.13 5.89 -17.16
C MET A 167 -13.25 6.78 -18.39
N LYS A 168 -12.35 6.63 -19.38
CA LYS A 168 -12.40 7.37 -20.66
C LYS A 168 -13.63 6.97 -21.46
N TYR A 169 -13.88 5.68 -21.63
CA TYR A 169 -15.06 5.16 -22.35
C TYR A 169 -16.35 5.72 -21.75
N GLN A 170 -16.47 5.71 -20.43
CA GLN A 170 -17.65 6.23 -19.72
C GLN A 170 -17.71 7.77 -19.58
N ASN A 171 -16.74 8.53 -20.11
CA ASN A 171 -16.86 9.98 -20.25
C ASN A 171 -17.23 10.39 -21.69
N MET A 172 -17.14 9.45 -22.66
CA MET A 172 -17.57 9.66 -24.04
C MET A 172 -19.08 9.45 -24.25
N TYR A 173 -19.74 8.75 -23.32
CA TYR A 173 -21.19 8.53 -23.25
C TYR A 173 -21.73 9.08 -21.92
#